data_AF-A0A8J7LCU0-F1
#
_entry.id   AF-A0A8J7LCU0-F1
#
_cell.length_a   1.000
_cell.length_b   1.000
_cell.length_c   1.000
_cell.angle_alpha   90.00
_cell.angle_beta   90.00
_cell.angle_gamma   90.00
#
_symmetry.space_group_name_H-M   'P 1'
#
loop_
_entity.id
_entity.type
_entity.pdbx_description
1 polymer ?
#
loop_
_entity_poly.entity_id
_entity_poly.type
_entity_poly.pdbx_seq_one_letter_code
_entity_poly.pdbx_strand_id
1 'polypeptide(L)' 'MSSISLEMIYRGHYYFSVAFVIGNTYRPIKYFAAKENQDLGVVKALRKPVLKLTGQDYVEN' A
#
# COMPACT_ATOMS: atom_id res chain seq x y z
N MET A 1 2.27 14.48 -4.25
CA MET A 1 1.12 13.96 -3.47
C MET A 1 0.97 12.49 -3.79
N SER A 2 1.09 11.60 -2.80
CA SER A 2 0.83 10.17 -2.99
C SER A 2 -0.67 9.97 -3.19
N SER A 3 -1.10 9.52 -4.37
CA SER A 3 -2.51 9.21 -4.64
C SER A 3 -2.89 7.91 -3.94
N ILE A 4 -3.94 7.95 -3.12
CA ILE A 4 -4.61 6.74 -2.64
C ILE A 4 -5.43 6.19 -3.81
N SER A 5 -5.19 4.93 -4.20
CA SER A 5 -6.00 4.31 -5.24
C SER A 5 -7.33 3.80 -4.67
N LEU A 6 -8.35 3.70 -5.52
CA LEU A 6 -9.65 3.14 -5.14
C LEU A 6 -9.52 1.69 -4.62
N GLU A 7 -8.63 0.91 -5.23
CA GLU A 7 -8.28 -0.45 -4.80
C GLU A 7 -7.79 -0.48 -3.34
N MET A 8 -6.99 0.51 -2.90
CA MET A 8 -6.47 0.58 -1.54
C MET A 8 -7.60 0.82 -0.51
N ILE A 9 -8.58 1.65 -0.89
CA ILE A 9 -9.75 1.92 -0.04
C ILE A 9 -10.57 0.64 0.13
N TYR A 10 -10.91 -0.03 -0.97
CA TYR A 10 -11.70 -1.27 -0.91
C TYR A 10 -10.98 -2.40 -0.19
N ARG A 11 -9.67 -2.56 -0.46
CA ARG A 11 -8.85 -3.59 0.20
C ARG A 11 -8.77 -3.33 1.70
N GLY A 12 -8.54 -2.10 2.13
CA GLY A 12 -8.52 -1.74 3.55
C GLY A 12 -9.87 -1.92 4.23
N HIS A 13 -10.95 -1.50 3.57
CA HIS A 13 -12.31 -1.66 4.08
C HIS A 13 -12.67 -3.13 4.27
N TYR A 14 -12.35 -4.00 3.32
CA TYR A 14 -12.61 -5.44 3.41
C TYR A 14 -11.97 -6.06 4.65
N TYR A 15 -10.65 -5.89 4.82
CA TYR A 15 -9.94 -6.48 5.97
C TYR A 15 -10.43 -5.92 7.31
N PHE A 16 -10.69 -4.62 7.39
CA PHE A 16 -11.26 -4.02 8.59
C PHE A 16 -12.67 -4.55 8.89
N SER A 17 -13.53 -4.71 7.88
CA SER A 17 -14.89 -5.23 8.08
C SER A 17 -14.89 -6.67 8.62
N VAL A 18 -13.98 -7.52 8.14
CA VAL A 18 -13.82 -8.88 8.66
C VAL A 18 -13.34 -8.83 10.12
N ALA A 19 -12.31 -8.03 10.41
CA ALA A 19 -11.77 -7.87 11.76
C ALA A 19 -12.80 -7.26 12.75
N PHE A 20 -13.70 -6.42 12.26
CA PHE A 20 -14.80 -5.86 13.01
C PHE A 20 -15.86 -6.91 13.35
N VAL A 21 -16.29 -7.70 12.36
CA VAL A 21 -17.33 -8.73 12.53
C VAL A 21 -16.89 -9.82 13.52
N ILE A 22 -15.61 -10.22 13.49
CA ILE A 22 -15.07 -11.23 14.42
C ILE A 22 -14.78 -10.68 15.82
N GLY A 23 -15.01 -9.39 16.06
CA GLY A 23 -14.78 -8.75 17.37
C GLY A 23 -13.32 -8.42 17.69
N ASN A 24 -12.41 -8.58 16.74
CA ASN A 24 -10.97 -8.33 16.95
C ASN A 24 -10.64 -6.84 17.08
N THR A 25 -11.39 -5.95 16.42
CA THR A 25 -11.17 -4.51 16.51
C THR A 25 -12.43 -3.71 16.22
N TYR A 26 -12.54 -2.54 16.83
CA TYR A 26 -13.57 -1.53 16.52
C TYR A 26 -12.95 -0.17 16.21
N ARG A 27 -11.62 -0.09 16.19
CA ARG A 27 -10.87 1.17 16.02
C ARG A 27 -10.11 1.14 14.71
N PRO A 28 -10.65 1.70 13.61
CA PRO A 28 -10.03 1.63 12.30
C PRO A 28 -8.63 2.24 12.28
N ILE A 29 -8.43 3.38 12.95
CA ILE A 29 -7.12 4.03 13.03
C ILE A 29 -6.09 3.11 13.69
N LYS A 30 -6.43 2.46 14.81
CA LYS A 30 -5.52 1.52 15.48
C LYS A 30 -5.25 0.29 14.61
N TYR A 31 -6.27 -0.21 13.91
CA TYR A 31 -6.13 -1.36 13.02
C TYR A 31 -5.16 -1.08 11.88
N PHE A 32 -5.33 0.03 11.15
CA PHE A 32 -4.47 0.36 10.02
C PHE A 32 -3.08 0.85 10.42
N ALA A 33 -2.90 1.37 11.65
CA ALA A 33 -1.59 1.78 12.16
C ALA A 33 -0.77 0.60 12.72
N ALA A 34 -1.40 -0.54 12.99
CA ALA A 34 -0.74 -1.73 13.53
C ALA A 34 0.30 -2.27 12.54
N LYS A 35 1.47 -2.67 13.04
CA LYS A 35 2.60 -3.10 12.20
C LYS A 35 2.25 -4.34 11.36
N GLU A 36 1.40 -5.20 11.91
CA GLU A 36 0.93 -6.44 11.32
C GLU A 36 -0.07 -6.23 10.17
N ASN A 37 -0.60 -5.01 10.01
CA ASN A 37 -1.58 -4.66 8.96
C ASN A 37 -1.00 -3.67 7.92
N GLN A 38 0.28 -3.31 8.01
CA GLN A 38 0.94 -2.40 7.07
C GLN A 38 1.20 -3.04 5.70
N ASP A 39 1.29 -4.36 5.65
CA ASP A 39 1.47 -5.18 4.45
C ASP A 39 0.19 -5.33 3.62
N LEU A 40 -0.98 -5.01 4.19
CA LEU A 40 -2.29 -5.05 3.52
C LEU A 40 -2.37 -4.14 2.27
N GLY A 41 -1.34 -3.34 2.01
CA GLY A 41 -1.24 -2.50 0.82
C GLY A 41 -2.21 -1.32 0.82
N VAL A 42 -2.87 -1.05 1.96
CA VAL A 42 -3.83 0.05 2.16
C VAL A 42 -3.16 1.42 2.09
N VAL A 43 -1.86 1.49 2.40
CA VAL A 43 -1.02 2.67 2.22
C VAL A 43 0.18 2.26 1.37
N LYS A 44 0.32 2.83 0.18
CA LYS A 44 1.52 2.63 -0.62
C LYS A 44 2.67 3.34 0.06
N ALA A 45 3.75 2.60 0.33
CA ALA A 45 5.05 3.22 0.54
C ALA A 45 5.40 4.05 -0.71
N LEU A 46 6.01 5.22 -0.51
CA LEU A 46 6.57 6.02 -1.60
C LEU A 46 7.46 5.09 -2.46
N ARG A 47 7.08 4.89 -3.73
CA ARG A 47 7.91 4.09 -4.64
C ARG A 47 9.29 4.71 -4.72
N LYS A 48 10.33 3.87 -4.66
CA LYS A 48 11.68 4.31 -5.02
C LYS A 48 11.63 4.89 -6.44
N PRO A 49 12.33 6.00 -6.71
CA PRO A 49 12.39 6.56 -8.05
C PRO A 49 12.86 5.48 -9.02
N VAL A 50 12.10 5.28 -10.10
CA VAL A 50 12.49 4.36 -11.16
C VAL A 50 13.73 4.93 -11.83
N LEU A 51 14.83 4.19 -11.80
CA LEU A 51 16.03 4.55 -12.56
C LEU A 51 15.62 4.60 -14.03
N LYS A 52 15.69 5.78 -14.66
CA LYS A 52 15.49 5.86 -16.11
C LYS A 52 16.68 5.19 -16.76
N LEU A 53 16.45 4.09 -17.49
CA LEU A 53 17.43 3.55 -18.42
C LEU A 53 17.59 4.58 -19.54
N THR A 54 18.57 5.46 -19.42
CA THR A 54 19.03 6.30 -20.52
C THR A 54 19.74 5.38 -21.50
N GLY A 55 19.18 5.20 -22.70
CA GLY A 55 19.69 4.30 -23.73
C GLY A 55 21.00 4.77 -24.38
N GLN A 56 21.99 5.14 -23.58
CA GLN A 56 23.27 5.73 -24.02
C GLN A 56 24.44 4.73 -23.96
N ASP A 57 24.14 3.44 -23.80
CA ASP A 57 25.15 2.38 -23.66
C ASP A 57 25.29 1.48 -24.90
N TYR A 58 24.80 1.92 -26.07
CA TYR A 58 25.13 1.28 -27.35
C TYR A 58 26.28 2.07 -28.02
N VAL A 59 27.52 1.71 -27.68
CA VAL A 59 28.70 2.03 -28.49
C VAL A 59 29.04 0.76 -29.27
N GLU A 60 28.85 0.83 -30.58
CA GLU A 60 29.19 -0.20 -31.55
C GLU A 60 30.71 -0.47 -31.50
N ASN A 61 31.10 -1.73 -31.29
CA ASN A 61 32.46 -2.22 -31.52
C ASN A 61 32.55 -2.82 -32.93
#